data_AF-A0A651PEM2-F1
#
_entry.id   AF-A0A651PEM2-F1
#
_cell.length_a   1.000
_cell.length_b   1.000
_cell.length_c   1.000
_cell.angle_alpha   90.00
_cell.angle_beta   90.00
_cell.angle_gamma   90.00
#
_symmetry.space_group_name_H-M   'P 1'
#
loop_
_entity.id
_entity.type
_entity.pdbx_description
1 polymer ?
#
loop_
_entity_poly.entity_id
_entity_poly.type
_entity_poly.pdbx_seq_one_letter_code
_entity_poly.pdbx_strand_id
1 'polypeptide(L)'
;MALEFSREKNPAPASDERRAEILADPGFGDYFTDHMVSIDWNGDYKTGGEWSNARVHAYGPLSLDPAAAVFHYGPEIFEGIKGYRHSDGSVWTFRPEKNAARLN
;
A
#
# COMPACT_ATOMS: atom_id res chain seq x y z
N MET A 1 -3.91 -20.56 4.95
CA MET A 1 -2.68 -20.47 4.12
C MET A 1 -2.32 -19.01 3.98
N ALA A 2 -1.03 -18.66 3.93
CA ALA A 2 -0.62 -17.29 3.63
C ALA A 2 -0.96 -16.96 2.17
N LEU A 3 -1.34 -15.71 1.90
CA LEU A 3 -1.49 -15.21 0.53
C LEU A 3 -0.11 -15.10 -0.11
N GLU A 4 0.04 -15.69 -1.29
CA GLU A 4 1.24 -15.51 -2.12
C GLU A 4 1.14 -14.20 -2.91
N PHE A 5 2.20 -13.40 -2.85
CA PHE A 5 2.26 -12.12 -3.56
C PHE A 5 2.95 -12.28 -4.90
N SER A 6 2.24 -11.93 -5.98
CA SER A 6 2.89 -11.67 -7.26
C SER A 6 3.71 -10.37 -7.17
N ARG A 7 4.79 -10.28 -7.95
CA ARG A 7 5.71 -9.14 -7.92
C ARG A 7 6.03 -8.70 -9.34
N GLU A 8 5.59 -7.51 -9.70
CA GLU A 8 5.86 -6.86 -10.96
C GLU A 8 6.70 -5.60 -10.72
N LYS A 9 7.85 -5.51 -11.40
CA LYS A 9 8.71 -4.33 -11.29
C LYS A 9 8.10 -3.18 -12.06
N ASN A 10 8.23 -1.96 -11.53
CA ASN A 10 7.85 -0.76 -12.26
C ASN A 10 8.83 -0.62 -13.46
N PRO A 11 8.34 -0.58 -14.71
CA PRO A 11 9.19 -0.46 -15.89
C PRO A 11 9.84 0.92 -16.04
N ALA A 12 9.33 1.94 -15.34
CA ALA A 12 9.83 3.30 -15.36
C ALA A 12 9.88 3.88 -13.93
N PRO A 13 10.76 3.35 -13.05
CA PRO A 13 10.93 3.88 -11.70
C PRO A 13 11.57 5.28 -11.73
N ALA A 14 11.44 6.02 -10.64
CA ALA A 14 12.15 7.28 -10.47
C ALA A 14 13.67 7.06 -10.61
N SER A 15 14.31 7.93 -11.40
CA SER A 15 15.77 7.98 -11.50
C SER A 15 16.41 8.18 -10.11
N ASP A 16 17.67 7.76 -9.98
CA ASP A 16 18.42 7.92 -8.73
C ASP A 16 18.56 9.40 -8.35
N GLU A 17 18.75 10.27 -9.34
CA GLU A 17 18.81 11.72 -9.16
C GLU A 17 17.47 12.27 -8.65
N ARG A 18 16.35 11.89 -9.27
CA ARG A 18 15.02 12.34 -8.84
C ARG A 18 14.68 11.84 -7.44
N ARG A 19 15.02 10.60 -7.13
CA ARG A 19 14.81 10.03 -5.79
C ARG A 19 15.65 10.74 -4.74
N ALA A 20 16.91 11.07 -5.05
CA ALA A 20 17.78 11.83 -4.16
C ALA A 20 17.25 13.25 -3.90
N GLU A 21 16.73 13.93 -4.94
CA GLU A 21 16.08 15.24 -4.82
C GLU A 21 14.87 15.18 -3.87
N ILE A 22 13.97 14.21 -4.06
CA ILE A 22 12.80 14.02 -3.19
C ILE A 22 13.23 13.75 -1.75
N LEU A 23 14.21 12.88 -1.54
CA LEU A 23 14.65 12.50 -0.19
C LEU A 23 15.37 13.65 0.56
N ALA A 24 15.80 14.70 -0.13
CA ALA A 24 16.41 15.88 0.50
C ALA A 24 15.37 16.76 1.22
N ASP A 25 14.16 16.85 0.68
CA ASP A 25 13.03 17.56 1.29
C ASP A 25 11.68 16.89 0.92
N PRO A 26 11.34 15.75 1.56
CA PRO A 26 10.22 14.92 1.13
C PRO A 26 8.84 15.40 1.59
N GLY A 27 8.78 16.44 2.44
CA GLY A 27 7.53 16.89 3.04
C GLY A 27 6.80 15.80 3.83
N PHE A 28 5.46 15.78 3.76
CA PHE A 28 4.64 14.74 4.38
C PHE A 28 3.47 14.34 3.48
N GLY A 29 3.57 13.16 2.86
CA GLY A 29 2.52 12.62 1.98
C GLY A 29 2.50 13.23 0.58
N ASP A 30 3.51 14.01 0.20
CA ASP A 30 3.59 14.70 -1.09
C ASP A 30 4.15 13.81 -2.21
N TYR A 31 4.98 12.83 -1.85
CA TYR A 31 5.64 11.91 -2.78
C TYR A 31 5.41 10.45 -2.37
N PHE A 32 5.29 9.57 -3.37
CA PHE A 32 5.04 8.14 -3.19
C PHE A 32 6.16 7.31 -3.84
N THR A 33 6.36 6.08 -3.35
CA THR A 33 7.38 5.16 -3.88
C THR A 33 6.98 4.56 -5.23
N ASP A 34 7.94 3.96 -5.93
CA ASP A 34 7.74 3.39 -7.28
C ASP A 34 6.71 2.25 -7.35
N HIS A 35 6.36 1.66 -6.20
CA HIS A 35 5.48 0.51 -6.07
C HIS A 35 4.40 0.74 -5.02
N MET A 36 3.29 0.01 -5.17
CA MET A 36 2.24 -0.15 -4.17
C MET A 36 1.83 -1.61 -4.02
N VAL A 37 1.20 -1.91 -2.89
CA VAL A 37 0.58 -3.21 -2.61
C VAL A 37 -0.92 -3.11 -2.90
N SER A 38 -1.48 -4.13 -3.55
CA SER A 38 -2.92 -4.28 -3.70
C SER A 38 -3.34 -5.71 -3.43
N ILE A 39 -4.49 -5.90 -2.80
CA ILE A 39 -5.12 -7.20 -2.54
C ILE A 39 -6.60 -6.98 -2.77
N ASP A 40 -7.22 -7.85 -3.57
CA ASP A 40 -8.64 -7.72 -3.91
C ASP A 40 -9.46 -8.55 -2.92
N TRP A 41 -10.59 -8.01 -2.48
CA TRP A 41 -11.57 -8.76 -1.71
C TRP A 41 -12.76 -9.10 -2.61
N ASN A 42 -13.11 -10.38 -2.67
CA ASN A 42 -14.25 -10.87 -3.45
C ASN A 42 -15.23 -11.57 -2.51
N GLY A 43 -16.46 -11.08 -2.43
CA GLY A 43 -17.49 -11.71 -1.64
C GLY A 43 -18.71 -10.83 -1.38
N ASP A 44 -19.52 -11.27 -0.43
CA ASP A 44 -20.67 -10.54 0.09
C ASP A 44 -20.52 -10.37 1.61
N TYR A 45 -20.81 -9.18 2.11
CA TYR A 45 -20.55 -8.84 3.51
C TYR A 45 -21.39 -9.66 4.51
N LYS A 46 -22.49 -10.29 4.06
CA LYS A 46 -23.34 -11.16 4.89
C LYS A 46 -22.92 -12.62 4.79
N THR A 47 -22.56 -13.08 3.60
CA THR A 47 -22.23 -14.50 3.37
C THR A 47 -20.73 -14.81 3.41
N GLY A 48 -19.90 -13.78 3.55
CA GLY A 48 -18.45 -13.87 3.57
C GLY A 48 -17.81 -13.67 2.21
N GLY A 49 -16.48 -13.69 2.21
CA GLY A 49 -15.65 -13.49 1.03
C GLY A 49 -14.22 -13.91 1.28
N GLU A 50 -13.40 -13.79 0.25
CA GLU A 50 -11.98 -14.13 0.30
C GLU A 50 -11.11 -13.00 -0.23
N TRP A 51 -9.94 -12.86 0.39
CA TRP A 51 -8.86 -12.06 -0.14
C TRP A 51 -8.12 -12.85 -1.22
N SER A 52 -7.86 -12.22 -2.36
CA SER A 52 -7.16 -12.84 -3.49
C SER A 52 -6.35 -11.79 -4.28
N ASN A 53 -5.63 -12.24 -5.31
CA ASN A 53 -4.85 -11.38 -6.21
C ASN A 53 -3.88 -10.41 -5.50
N ALA A 54 -3.19 -10.89 -4.47
CA ALA A 54 -2.19 -10.11 -3.75
C ALA A 54 -1.00 -9.79 -4.66
N ARG A 55 -0.69 -8.51 -4.84
CA ARG A 55 0.29 -8.01 -5.81
C ARG A 55 1.13 -6.86 -5.26
N VAL A 56 2.42 -6.90 -5.54
CA VAL A 56 3.34 -5.75 -5.50
C VAL A 56 3.55 -5.30 -6.93
N HIS A 57 3.12 -4.09 -7.28
CA HIS A 57 3.11 -3.58 -8.66
C HIS A 57 3.38 -2.08 -8.69
N ALA A 58 3.51 -1.50 -9.89
CA ALA A 58 3.85 -0.09 -10.05
C ALA A 58 2.82 0.82 -9.37
N TYR A 59 3.30 1.86 -8.68
CA TYR A 59 2.40 2.90 -8.15
C TYR A 59 1.69 3.61 -9.30
N GLY A 60 0.38 3.81 -9.18
CA GLY A 60 -0.41 4.40 -10.25
C GLY A 60 -1.87 4.64 -9.86
N PRO A 61 -2.66 5.22 -10.78
CA PRO A 61 -4.07 5.51 -10.52
C PRO A 61 -4.88 4.25 -10.28
N LEU A 62 -5.85 4.33 -9.38
CA LEU A 62 -6.85 3.28 -9.18
C LEU A 62 -7.99 3.46 -10.20
N SER A 63 -8.45 2.36 -10.78
CA SER A 63 -9.64 2.33 -11.63
C SER A 63 -10.82 1.78 -10.84
N LEU A 64 -11.88 2.59 -10.71
CA LEU A 64 -13.06 2.26 -9.91
C LEU A 64 -14.32 2.67 -10.69
N ASP A 65 -15.40 1.92 -10.49
CA ASP A 65 -16.72 2.29 -11.03
C ASP A 65 -17.17 3.63 -10.42
N PRO A 66 -17.74 4.57 -11.20
CA PRO A 66 -18.24 5.85 -10.66
C PRO A 66 -19.28 5.70 -9.54
N ALA A 67 -20.02 4.59 -9.50
CA ALA A 67 -20.99 4.24 -8.47
C ALA A 67 -20.37 3.45 -7.30
N ALA A 68 -19.05 3.24 -7.26
CA ALA A 68 -18.39 2.56 -6.15
C ALA A 68 -18.70 3.23 -4.81
N ALA A 69 -19.14 2.43 -3.84
CA ALA A 69 -19.71 2.94 -2.59
C ALA A 69 -18.79 3.89 -1.83
N VAL A 70 -17.46 3.72 -1.94
CA VAL A 70 -16.42 4.60 -1.36
C VAL A 70 -16.67 6.08 -1.71
N PHE A 71 -17.12 6.38 -2.93
CA PHE A 71 -17.35 7.75 -3.39
C PHE A 71 -18.68 8.36 -2.94
N HIS A 72 -19.63 7.55 -2.45
CA HIS A 72 -21.00 7.99 -2.15
C HIS A 72 -21.35 7.90 -0.67
N TYR A 73 -20.82 6.91 0.03
CA TYR A 73 -21.21 6.58 1.41
C TYR A 73 -20.02 6.45 2.36
N GLY A 74 -18.79 6.70 1.89
CA GLY A 74 -17.56 6.61 2.68
C GLY A 74 -17.24 5.29 3.39
N PRO A 75 -17.57 4.08 2.87
CA PRO A 75 -17.09 2.83 3.43
C PRO A 75 -15.58 2.67 3.16
N GLU A 76 -14.77 3.27 4.01
CA GLU A 76 -13.31 3.18 3.97
C GLU A 76 -12.71 3.26 5.38
N ILE A 77 -11.55 2.63 5.54
CA ILE A 77 -10.72 2.68 6.73
C ILE A 77 -9.26 2.79 6.29
N PHE A 78 -8.40 3.33 7.14
CA PHE A 78 -6.97 3.47 6.84
C PHE A 78 -6.11 3.18 8.06
N GLU A 79 -4.81 2.98 7.82
CA GLU A 79 -3.80 2.83 8.86
C GLU A 79 -2.58 3.71 8.61
N GLY A 80 -1.83 3.98 9.68
CA GLY A 80 -0.62 4.79 9.66
C GLY A 80 0.54 4.08 10.35
N ILE A 81 1.55 3.71 9.57
CA ILE A 81 2.76 3.05 10.05
C ILE A 81 4.00 3.58 9.32
N LYS A 82 5.16 3.46 9.97
CA LYS A 82 6.43 3.99 9.46
C LYS A 82 7.48 2.88 9.36
N GLY A 83 8.33 2.95 8.34
CA GLY A 83 9.56 2.18 8.21
C GLY A 83 10.76 3.06 8.53
N TYR A 84 11.69 2.55 9.34
CA TYR A 84 12.88 3.26 9.80
C TYR A 84 14.12 2.49 9.38
N ARG A 85 15.06 3.16 8.71
CA ARG A 85 16.38 2.58 8.41
C ARG A 85 17.26 2.70 9.65
N HIS A 86 17.88 1.60 10.04
CA HIS A 86 18.83 1.54 11.15
C HIS A 86 20.28 1.64 10.63
N SER A 87 21.21 1.95 11.54
CA SER A 87 22.64 2.12 11.21
C SER A 87 23.31 0.85 10.67
N ASP A 88 22.75 -0.32 10.98
CA ASP A 88 23.20 -1.63 10.45
C ASP A 88 22.64 -1.95 9.05
N GLY A 89 21.87 -1.01 8.45
CA GLY A 89 21.25 -1.17 7.14
C GLY A 89 19.88 -1.86 7.15
N SER A 90 19.46 -2.42 8.28
CA SER A 90 18.14 -3.05 8.43
C SER A 90 17.00 -2.01 8.41
N VAL A 91 15.78 -2.46 8.13
CA VAL A 91 14.57 -1.62 8.13
C VAL A 91 13.59 -2.17 9.16
N TRP A 92 13.19 -1.31 10.09
CA TRP A 92 12.35 -1.66 11.23
C TRP A 92 11.02 -0.93 11.14
N THR A 93 10.01 -1.48 11.80
CA THR A 93 8.74 -0.81 12.03
C THR A 93 8.30 -1.02 13.48
N PHE A 94 7.56 -0.06 14.03
CA PHE A 94 7.24 -0.06 15.46
C PHE A 94 5.83 -0.62 15.70
N ARG A 95 5.76 -1.78 16.37
CA ARG A 95 4.52 -2.47 16.77
C ARG A 95 3.52 -2.69 15.63
N PRO A 96 3.94 -3.23 14.46
CA PRO A 96 3.07 -3.41 13.31
C PRO A 96 1.84 -4.27 13.61
N GLU A 97 1.95 -5.20 14.57
CA GLU A 97 0.85 -6.06 15.00
C GLU A 97 -0.27 -5.25 15.66
N LYS A 98 0.02 -4.08 16.24
CA LYS A 98 -1.00 -3.19 16.82
C LYS A 98 -1.75 -2.40 15.76
N ASN A 99 -1.09 -2.01 14.67
CA ASN A 99 -1.76 -1.45 13.50
C ASN A 99 -2.65 -2.50 12.83
N ALA A 100 -2.13 -3.71 12.62
CA ALA A 100 -2.91 -4.82 12.06
C ALA A 100 -4.14 -5.15 12.91
N ALA A 101 -4.00 -5.21 14.23
CA ALA A 101 -5.13 -5.48 15.12
C ALA A 101 -6.17 -4.35 15.16
N ARG A 102 -5.80 -3.09 14.85
CA ARG A 102 -6.74 -1.96 14.81
C ARG A 102 -7.48 -1.85 13.48
N LEU A 103 -6.90 -2.35 12.39
CA LEU A 103 -7.52 -2.39 11.07
C LEU A 103 -8.56 -3.52 10.91
N ASN A 104 -8.53 -4.52 11.79
CA ASN A 104 -9.31 -5.77 11.68
C ASN A 104 -10.68 -5.73 12.36
#